data_AF-A0A329S1H3-F1
#
_entry.id   AF-A0A329S1H3-F1
#
_cell.length_a   1.000
_cell.length_b   1.000
_cell.length_c   1.000
_cell.angle_alpha   90.00
_cell.angle_beta   90.00
_cell.angle_gamma   90.00
#
_symmetry.space_group_name_H-M   'P 1'
#
loop_
_entity.id
_entity.type
_entity.pdbx_description
1 polymer ?
#
loop_
_entity_poly.entity_id
_entity_poly.type
_entity_poly.pdbx_seq_one_letter_code
_entity_poly.pdbx_strand_id
1 'polypeptide(L)'
;MTKLVVNPAFIIMVSVPIAVVLNVFILMNKPSRVVPQYVELTGEHAYYRPWGSEVSGFKDNTAKHHRSPCPALNGLANHGYLPRDGKSVTPALLQQALVQVYNLDKSLAEFLVSSLPAEFSLADLGEHNVVEHDASLVHDDSWKGEDPSSVNATLATNLLSSGNQLTRSTLAVYRREREAHSATNTPEFKETFTTERALTAYSEAAVMLLVMGEHSTTSISVDRARVFLVEERIPQDYKKPSVPVTFAQSLWLALQLKMLALLS
;
A
#
# COMPACT_ATOMS: atom_id res chain seq x y z
N MET A 1 27.65 -22.75 -14.56
CA MET A 1 26.34 -22.67 -13.89
C MET A 1 25.27 -22.60 -14.96
N THR A 2 24.55 -23.69 -15.19
CA THR A 2 23.46 -23.80 -16.17
C THR A 2 22.25 -23.01 -15.64
N LYS A 3 21.83 -21.98 -16.36
CA LYS A 3 20.57 -21.27 -16.06
C LYS A 3 19.43 -22.28 -16.17
N LEU A 4 18.71 -22.51 -15.08
CA LEU A 4 17.45 -23.26 -15.12
C LEU A 4 16.47 -22.43 -15.97
N VAL A 5 16.26 -22.86 -17.22
CA VAL A 5 15.21 -22.28 -18.08
C VAL A 5 13.91 -22.97 -17.68
N VAL A 6 13.15 -22.34 -16.80
CA VAL A 6 11.81 -22.83 -16.43
C VAL A 6 10.90 -22.64 -17.63
N ASN A 7 10.31 -23.73 -18.12
CA ASN A 7 9.42 -23.69 -19.28
C ASN A 7 8.18 -22.82 -18.96
N PRO A 8 7.90 -21.76 -19.73
CA PRO A 8 6.74 -20.90 -19.49
C PRO A 8 5.40 -21.67 -19.53
N ALA A 9 5.32 -22.75 -20.29
CA ALA A 9 4.14 -23.63 -20.30
C ALA A 9 3.96 -24.37 -18.96
N PHE A 10 5.04 -24.70 -18.26
CA PHE A 10 4.99 -25.35 -16.93
C PHE A 10 4.50 -24.38 -15.85
N ILE A 11 4.92 -23.11 -15.92
CA ILE A 11 4.43 -22.04 -15.04
C ILE A 11 2.92 -21.85 -15.23
N ILE A 12 2.45 -21.78 -16.48
CA ILE A 12 1.02 -21.63 -16.79
C ILE A 12 0.21 -22.85 -16.32
N MET A 13 0.70 -24.06 -16.56
CA MET A 13 0.00 -25.31 -16.20
C MET A 13 -0.16 -25.52 -14.70
N VAL A 14 0.76 -25.03 -13.86
CA VAL A 14 0.69 -25.17 -12.40
C VAL A 14 -0.01 -23.97 -11.74
N SER A 15 0.16 -22.77 -12.27
CA SER A 15 -0.45 -21.56 -11.72
C SER A 15 -1.95 -21.46 -11.98
N VAL A 16 -2.45 -21.93 -13.12
CA VAL A 16 -3.88 -21.87 -13.47
C VAL A 16 -4.75 -22.73 -12.54
N PRO A 17 -4.43 -23.99 -12.22
CA PRO A 17 -5.22 -24.80 -11.28
C PRO A 17 -5.21 -24.23 -9.87
N ILE A 18 -4.06 -23.75 -9.37
CA ILE A 18 -3.95 -23.12 -8.05
C ILE A 18 -4.78 -21.84 -8.02
N ALA A 19 -4.74 -21.05 -9.10
CA ALA A 19 -5.55 -19.86 -9.26
C ALA A 19 -7.05 -20.15 -9.26
N VAL A 20 -7.46 -21.20 -9.97
CA VAL A 20 -8.85 -21.64 -10.01
C VAL A 20 -9.29 -22.13 -8.63
N VAL A 21 -8.49 -22.95 -7.95
CA VAL A 21 -8.81 -23.45 -6.59
C VAL A 21 -8.90 -22.31 -5.58
N LEU A 22 -7.97 -21.36 -5.60
CA LEU A 22 -8.03 -20.22 -4.68
C LEU A 22 -9.19 -19.27 -5.02
N ASN A 23 -9.45 -19.02 -6.30
CA ASN A 23 -10.62 -18.25 -6.73
C ASN A 23 -11.93 -18.93 -6.29
N VAL A 24 -12.03 -20.26 -6.41
CA VAL A 24 -13.19 -21.05 -5.95
C VAL A 24 -13.31 -20.98 -4.43
N PHE A 25 -12.22 -21.13 -3.68
CA PHE A 25 -12.23 -21.04 -2.22
C PHE A 25 -12.68 -19.65 -1.74
N ILE A 26 -12.20 -18.58 -2.38
CA ILE A 26 -12.65 -17.21 -2.13
C ILE A 26 -14.13 -17.03 -2.51
N LEU A 27 -14.60 -17.67 -3.58
CA LEU A 27 -16.00 -17.63 -4.01
C LEU A 27 -16.94 -18.37 -3.04
N MET A 28 -16.44 -19.42 -2.38
CA MET A 28 -17.19 -20.25 -1.43
C MET A 28 -17.27 -19.58 -0.05
N ASN A 29 -16.21 -18.87 0.38
CA ASN A 29 -16.17 -18.09 1.62
C ASN A 29 -16.55 -16.62 1.39
N LYS A 30 -17.70 -16.35 0.75
CA LYS A 30 -18.17 -14.97 0.55
C LYS A 30 -18.48 -14.31 1.90
N PRO A 31 -17.74 -13.27 2.30
CA PRO A 31 -18.17 -12.46 3.43
C PRO A 31 -19.49 -11.78 3.05
N SER A 32 -20.36 -11.56 4.05
CA SER A 32 -21.63 -10.89 3.84
C SER A 32 -21.40 -9.51 3.19
N ARG A 33 -22.00 -9.27 2.02
CA ARG A 33 -21.95 -7.98 1.36
C ARG A 33 -22.64 -6.94 2.24
N VAL A 34 -21.91 -5.89 2.60
CA VAL A 34 -22.45 -4.71 3.26
C VAL A 34 -22.71 -3.67 2.17
N VAL A 35 -23.80 -2.91 2.30
CA VAL A 35 -24.04 -1.75 1.42
C VAL A 35 -22.81 -0.85 1.48
N PRO A 36 -22.20 -0.45 0.34
CA PRO A 36 -21.06 0.47 0.35
C PRO A 36 -21.43 1.74 1.12
N GLN A 37 -20.72 2.00 2.22
CA GLN A 37 -20.96 3.17 3.05
C GLN A 37 -19.96 4.26 2.68
N TYR A 38 -20.48 5.47 2.55
CA TYR A 38 -19.64 6.66 2.55
C TYR A 38 -18.95 6.78 3.90
N VAL A 39 -17.73 7.31 3.86
CA VAL A 39 -16.97 7.68 5.05
C VAL A 39 -17.28 9.15 5.35
N GLU A 40 -17.42 9.53 6.62
CA GLU A 40 -17.61 10.93 7.00
C GLU A 40 -16.30 11.69 6.78
N LEU A 41 -16.32 12.75 5.97
CA LEU A 41 -15.13 13.53 5.59
C LEU A 41 -15.30 15.03 5.87
N THR A 42 -16.33 15.39 6.64
CA THR A 42 -16.62 16.77 7.04
C THR A 42 -16.51 16.93 8.56
N GLY A 43 -16.69 18.16 9.07
CA GLY A 43 -16.62 18.45 10.50
C GLY A 43 -15.26 18.06 11.10
N GLU A 44 -15.27 17.21 12.12
CA GLU A 44 -14.05 16.68 12.76
C GLU A 44 -13.17 15.87 11.81
N HIS A 45 -13.73 15.38 10.69
CA HIS A 45 -13.01 14.63 9.66
C HIS A 45 -12.68 15.43 8.40
N ALA A 46 -12.83 16.76 8.46
CA ALA A 46 -12.41 17.65 7.38
C ALA A 46 -10.92 17.45 7.04
N TYR A 47 -10.60 17.46 5.75
CA TYR A 47 -9.24 17.29 5.28
C TYR A 47 -8.34 18.46 5.69
N TYR A 48 -7.22 18.13 6.32
CA TYR A 48 -6.11 19.04 6.57
C TYR A 48 -4.80 18.29 6.42
N ARG A 49 -3.93 18.75 5.53
CA ARG A 49 -2.59 18.19 5.35
C ARG A 49 -1.53 19.22 5.75
N PRO A 50 -0.64 18.89 6.69
CA PRO A 50 0.49 19.74 7.04
C PRO A 50 1.52 19.77 5.89
N TRP A 51 2.34 20.81 5.82
CA TRP A 51 3.27 21.01 4.71
C TRP A 51 4.55 21.71 5.19
N GLY A 52 5.59 21.68 4.34
CA GLY A 52 6.87 22.32 4.63
C GLY A 52 7.52 21.76 5.90
N SER A 53 8.10 22.64 6.72
CA SER A 53 8.81 22.25 7.94
C SER A 53 7.91 21.83 9.11
N GLU A 54 6.58 21.89 8.94
CA GLU A 54 5.65 21.45 9.99
C GLU A 54 5.45 19.94 10.02
N VAL A 55 5.92 19.21 8.98
CA VAL A 55 5.74 17.77 8.82
C VAL A 55 7.07 17.06 8.55
N SER A 56 7.24 15.88 9.13
CA SER A 56 8.36 14.99 8.82
C SER A 56 8.00 13.52 9.10
N GLY A 57 8.67 12.61 8.40
CA GLY A 57 8.60 11.17 8.62
C GLY A 57 9.88 10.56 9.20
N PHE A 58 10.89 11.37 9.51
CA PHE A 58 12.06 10.86 10.22
C PHE A 58 11.70 10.46 11.64
N LYS A 59 12.14 9.28 12.09
CA LYS A 59 12.05 8.91 13.51
C LYS A 59 12.77 9.95 14.38
N ASP A 60 12.22 10.22 15.57
CA ASP A 60 12.75 11.19 16.55
C ASP A 60 12.85 12.66 16.06
N ASN A 61 12.13 13.03 15.00
CA ASN A 61 12.06 14.40 14.52
C ASN A 61 11.31 15.34 15.50
N THR A 62 11.48 16.66 15.32
CA THR A 62 10.84 17.69 16.16
C THR A 62 9.67 18.41 15.47
N ALA A 63 9.21 17.93 14.32
CA ALA A 63 8.13 18.56 13.57
C ALA A 63 6.81 18.51 14.37
N LYS A 64 5.90 19.42 14.05
CA LYS A 64 4.59 19.46 14.70
C LYS A 64 3.76 18.23 14.34
N HIS A 65 3.86 17.79 13.08
CA HIS A 65 3.13 16.64 12.55
C HIS A 65 4.10 15.54 12.10
N HIS A 66 3.85 14.32 12.54
CA HIS A 66 4.56 13.13 12.10
C HIS A 66 3.73 12.43 11.01
N ARG A 67 4.40 11.99 9.95
CA ARG A 67 3.81 11.20 8.87
C ARG A 67 4.67 9.98 8.60
N SER A 68 4.09 8.97 7.98
CA SER A 68 4.73 7.70 7.64
C SER A 68 5.06 7.65 6.13
N PRO A 69 5.77 6.65 5.62
CA PRO A 69 5.80 6.35 4.17
C PRO A 69 4.46 5.78 3.65
N CYS A 70 3.45 5.57 4.52
CA CYS A 70 2.18 4.96 4.13
C CYS A 70 1.11 6.01 3.82
N PRO A 71 0.66 6.15 2.57
CA PRO A 71 -0.36 7.14 2.20
C PRO A 71 -1.71 6.88 2.87
N ALA A 72 -2.03 5.63 3.20
CA ALA A 72 -3.25 5.28 3.93
C ALA A 72 -3.26 5.87 5.35
N LEU A 73 -2.19 5.67 6.11
CA LEU A 73 -2.11 6.16 7.49
C LEU A 73 -2.04 7.69 7.53
N ASN A 74 -1.32 8.28 6.58
CA ASN A 74 -1.25 9.72 6.43
C ASN A 74 -2.62 10.32 6.09
N GLY A 75 -3.38 9.64 5.22
CA GLY A 75 -4.78 9.99 4.94
C GLY A 75 -5.68 9.94 6.17
N LEU A 76 -5.56 8.89 7.00
CA LEU A 76 -6.30 8.80 8.25
C LEU A 76 -5.99 9.96 9.20
N ALA A 77 -4.72 10.34 9.35
CA ALA A 77 -4.31 11.49 10.17
C ALA A 77 -4.77 12.83 9.56
N ASN A 78 -4.68 13.00 8.24
CA ASN A 78 -5.14 14.20 7.54
C ASN A 78 -6.67 14.41 7.65
N HIS A 79 -7.40 13.31 7.85
CA HIS A 79 -8.85 13.32 8.11
C HIS A 79 -9.22 13.10 9.58
N GLY A 80 -8.28 13.17 10.53
CA GLY A 80 -8.59 13.06 11.97
C GLY A 80 -9.17 11.72 12.43
N TYR A 81 -9.04 10.65 11.63
CA TYR A 81 -9.33 9.27 12.06
C TYR A 81 -8.20 8.69 12.92
N LEU A 82 -7.00 9.23 12.75
CA LEU A 82 -5.89 9.15 13.69
C LEU A 82 -5.62 10.56 14.25
N PRO A 83 -4.85 10.69 15.35
CA PRO A 83 -4.40 12.00 15.82
C PRO A 83 -3.79 12.80 14.66
N ARG A 84 -4.23 14.05 14.48
CA ARG A 84 -3.88 14.85 13.29
C ARG A 84 -2.39 15.19 13.23
N ASP A 85 -1.76 15.26 14.39
CA ASP A 85 -0.31 15.37 14.54
C ASP A 85 0.43 14.05 14.26
N GLY A 86 -0.27 12.93 14.09
CA GLY A 86 0.34 11.61 13.86
C GLY A 86 1.14 11.10 15.05
N LYS A 87 0.88 11.62 16.25
CA LYS A 87 1.57 11.26 17.50
C LYS A 87 0.64 10.45 18.39
N SER A 88 1.22 9.72 19.35
CA SER A 88 0.49 8.93 20.36
C SER A 88 -0.58 8.00 19.76
N VAL A 89 -0.24 7.33 18.66
CA VAL A 89 -1.09 6.32 18.02
C VAL A 89 -0.94 5.02 18.79
N THR A 90 -2.06 4.31 19.02
CA THR A 90 -2.06 2.97 19.62
C THR A 90 -2.49 1.91 18.61
N PRO A 91 -2.06 0.64 18.75
CA PRO A 91 -2.51 -0.46 17.90
C PRO A 91 -4.03 -0.59 17.82
N ALA A 92 -4.73 -0.41 18.93
CA ALA A 92 -6.20 -0.49 18.99
C ALA A 92 -6.87 0.64 18.18
N LEU A 93 -6.35 1.88 18.31
CA LEU A 93 -6.85 3.02 17.55
C LEU A 93 -6.62 2.83 16.05
N LEU A 94 -5.42 2.38 15.67
CA LEU A 94 -5.10 2.12 14.28
C LEU A 94 -5.96 0.99 13.70
N GLN A 95 -6.10 -0.14 14.40
CA GLN A 95 -6.95 -1.25 13.98
C GLN A 95 -8.40 -0.78 13.75
N GLN A 96 -8.95 0.01 14.68
CA GLN A 96 -10.29 0.57 14.54
C GLN A 96 -10.40 1.44 13.29
N ALA A 97 -9.45 2.35 13.05
CA ALA A 97 -9.47 3.23 11.89
C ALA A 97 -9.37 2.45 10.55
N LEU A 98 -8.51 1.43 10.48
CA LEU A 98 -8.37 0.56 9.31
C LEU A 98 -9.66 -0.19 8.97
N VAL A 99 -10.35 -0.73 9.98
CA VAL A 99 -11.64 -1.41 9.80
C VAL A 99 -12.74 -0.41 9.44
N GLN A 100 -12.80 0.73 10.14
CA GLN A 100 -13.85 1.73 9.98
C GLN A 100 -13.81 2.38 8.59
N VAL A 101 -12.63 2.84 8.17
CA VAL A 101 -12.44 3.63 6.96
C VAL A 101 -12.21 2.75 5.74
N TYR A 102 -11.29 1.78 5.83
CA TYR A 102 -10.88 0.97 4.67
C TYR A 102 -11.58 -0.37 4.57
N ASN A 103 -12.45 -0.69 5.53
CA ASN A 103 -13.13 -1.99 5.62
C ASN A 103 -12.16 -3.17 5.52
N LEU A 104 -11.00 -3.07 6.16
CA LEU A 104 -10.15 -4.24 6.33
C LEU A 104 -10.87 -5.25 7.22
N ASP A 105 -10.70 -6.54 6.91
CA ASP A 105 -11.16 -7.58 7.81
C ASP A 105 -10.41 -7.47 9.16
N LYS A 106 -11.07 -7.84 10.27
CA LYS A 106 -10.49 -7.69 11.60
C LYS A 106 -9.17 -8.43 11.77
N SER A 107 -9.05 -9.64 11.22
CA SER A 107 -7.82 -10.45 11.32
C SER A 107 -6.67 -9.83 10.51
N LEU A 108 -6.94 -9.26 9.34
CA LEU A 108 -5.93 -8.49 8.59
C LEU A 108 -5.52 -7.23 9.37
N ALA A 109 -6.48 -6.50 9.94
CA ALA A 109 -6.17 -5.30 10.72
C ALA A 109 -5.36 -5.65 11.99
N GLU A 110 -5.71 -6.72 12.69
CA GLU A 110 -4.95 -7.25 13.85
C GLU A 110 -3.54 -7.66 13.45
N PHE A 111 -3.39 -8.37 12.32
CA PHE A 111 -2.08 -8.75 11.80
C PHE A 111 -1.19 -7.52 11.54
N LEU A 112 -1.73 -6.48 10.89
CA LEU A 112 -0.99 -5.26 10.55
C LEU A 112 -0.52 -4.47 11.78
N VAL A 113 -1.24 -4.54 12.90
CA VAL A 113 -0.87 -3.82 14.13
C VAL A 113 -0.12 -4.67 15.16
N SER A 114 0.01 -5.99 14.93
CA SER A 114 0.47 -6.96 15.93
C SER A 114 1.89 -6.75 16.43
N SER A 115 2.77 -6.16 15.61
CA SER A 115 4.17 -5.88 15.95
C SER A 115 4.42 -4.43 16.38
N LEU A 116 3.38 -3.60 16.41
CA LEU A 116 3.52 -2.19 16.75
C LEU A 116 3.68 -2.00 18.27
N PRO A 117 4.48 -1.00 18.70
CA PRO A 117 4.56 -0.63 20.11
C PRO A 117 3.19 -0.26 20.70
N ALA A 118 3.07 -0.31 22.04
CA ALA A 118 1.84 0.06 22.74
C ALA A 118 1.37 1.48 22.41
N GLU A 119 2.33 2.39 22.19
CA GLU A 119 2.13 3.73 21.67
C GLU A 119 3.31 4.09 20.74
N PHE A 120 3.02 4.70 19.60
CA PHE A 120 4.01 5.07 18.58
C PHE A 120 3.58 6.34 17.82
N SER A 121 4.50 6.91 17.05
CA SER A 121 4.22 7.98 16.09
C SER A 121 4.25 7.45 14.65
N LEU A 122 3.54 8.09 13.72
CA LEU A 122 3.57 7.69 12.31
C LEU A 122 4.98 7.73 11.71
N ALA A 123 5.87 8.61 12.21
CA ALA A 123 7.25 8.70 11.77
C ALA A 123 8.09 7.47 12.17
N ASP A 124 7.68 6.72 13.20
CA ASP A 124 8.40 5.50 13.62
C ASP A 124 8.32 4.42 12.54
N LEU A 125 7.30 4.47 11.68
CA LEU A 125 7.12 3.57 10.53
C LEU A 125 8.03 3.93 9.35
N GLY A 126 8.69 5.09 9.39
CA GLY A 126 9.69 5.51 8.41
C GLY A 126 11.10 4.99 8.69
N GLU A 127 11.30 4.23 9.77
CA GLU A 127 12.58 3.58 10.04
C GLU A 127 12.84 2.47 9.01
N HIS A 128 13.97 2.58 8.31
CA HIS A 128 14.31 1.69 7.21
C HIS A 128 14.40 0.23 7.66
N ASN A 129 13.81 -0.67 6.88
CA ASN A 129 13.71 -2.12 7.11
C ASN A 129 12.87 -2.57 8.32
N VAL A 130 12.13 -1.66 8.98
CA VAL A 130 11.07 -2.05 9.92
C VAL A 130 9.80 -2.34 9.12
N VAL A 131 9.17 -1.28 8.60
CA VAL A 131 8.06 -1.36 7.63
C VAL A 131 8.50 -0.78 6.29
N GLU A 132 9.12 0.41 6.33
CA GLU A 132 9.72 1.08 5.17
C GLU A 132 10.73 0.17 4.43
N HIS A 133 10.72 0.27 3.10
CA HIS A 133 11.63 -0.45 2.23
C HIS A 133 11.89 0.28 0.90
N ASP A 134 13.05 -0.02 0.32
CA ASP A 134 13.44 0.47 -1.01
C ASP A 134 12.50 -0.04 -2.13
N ALA A 135 12.61 0.53 -3.32
CA ALA A 135 11.72 0.26 -4.44
C ALA A 135 10.23 0.55 -4.11
N SER A 136 9.97 1.57 -3.30
CA SER A 136 8.63 2.09 -3.02
C SER A 136 7.96 2.69 -4.27
N LEU A 137 6.62 2.72 -4.30
CA LEU A 137 5.89 3.21 -5.49
C LEU A 137 6.16 4.69 -5.78
N VAL A 138 6.19 5.53 -4.75
CA VAL A 138 6.29 6.99 -4.89
C VAL A 138 7.24 7.65 -3.89
N HIS A 139 8.04 6.86 -3.16
CA HIS A 139 9.05 7.35 -2.21
C HIS A 139 10.44 6.97 -2.70
N ASP A 140 11.42 7.83 -2.40
CA ASP A 140 12.82 7.56 -2.64
C ASP A 140 13.31 6.40 -1.78
N ASP A 141 14.30 5.67 -2.28
CA ASP A 141 14.99 4.64 -1.52
C ASP A 141 15.79 5.30 -0.38
N SER A 142 15.90 4.61 0.76
CA SER A 142 16.42 5.17 2.02
C SER A 142 17.83 5.76 1.91
N TRP A 143 18.67 5.16 1.05
CA TRP A 143 20.05 5.61 0.77
C TRP A 143 20.12 7.09 0.32
N LYS A 144 19.06 7.62 -0.28
CA LYS A 144 19.01 9.04 -0.69
C LYS A 144 19.01 9.99 0.50
N GLY A 145 18.61 9.53 1.68
CA GLY A 145 18.53 10.34 2.90
C GLY A 145 17.42 11.40 2.86
N GLU A 146 16.47 11.26 1.95
CA GLU A 146 15.27 12.10 1.90
C GLU A 146 14.29 11.69 2.99
N ASP A 147 13.37 12.59 3.35
CA ASP A 147 12.35 12.28 4.35
C ASP A 147 11.46 11.13 3.86
N PRO A 148 11.32 10.02 4.61
CA PRO A 148 10.62 8.82 4.14
C PRO A 148 9.12 9.04 3.94
N SER A 149 8.53 10.09 4.51
CA SER A 149 7.13 10.46 4.25
C SER A 149 6.96 11.32 3.00
N SER A 150 8.03 11.86 2.43
CA SER A 150 7.96 12.75 1.27
C SER A 150 7.69 11.97 0.00
N VAL A 151 6.69 12.44 -0.76
CA VAL A 151 6.35 11.88 -2.07
C VAL A 151 7.33 12.42 -3.11
N ASN A 152 8.06 11.53 -3.78
CA ASN A 152 8.89 11.86 -4.92
C ASN A 152 8.00 12.15 -6.15
N ALA A 153 7.98 13.42 -6.57
CA ALA A 153 7.13 13.88 -7.66
C ALA A 153 7.44 13.21 -9.01
N THR A 154 8.69 12.83 -9.25
CA THR A 154 9.10 12.13 -10.48
C THR A 154 8.56 10.70 -10.49
N LEU A 155 8.72 9.95 -9.39
CA LEU A 155 8.18 8.60 -9.26
C LEU A 155 6.66 8.60 -9.38
N ALA A 156 6.00 9.52 -8.67
CA ALA A 156 4.55 9.70 -8.77
C ALA A 156 4.10 10.02 -10.21
N THR A 157 4.80 10.91 -10.90
CA THR A 157 4.50 11.23 -12.31
C THR A 157 4.68 10.02 -13.21
N ASN A 158 5.76 9.26 -13.05
CA ASN A 158 6.02 8.07 -13.84
C ASN A 158 4.90 7.03 -13.67
N LEU A 159 4.50 6.74 -12.42
CA LEU A 159 3.40 5.81 -12.14
C LEU A 159 2.06 6.30 -12.73
N LEU A 160 1.74 7.57 -12.52
CA LEU A 160 0.44 8.14 -12.91
C LEU A 160 0.35 8.42 -14.42
N SER A 161 1.45 8.33 -15.16
CA SER A 161 1.48 8.48 -16.62
C SER A 161 1.18 7.18 -17.39
N SER A 162 1.02 6.05 -16.69
CA SER A 162 0.82 4.72 -17.31
C SER A 162 -0.55 4.50 -17.99
N GLY A 163 -1.39 5.53 -18.10
CA GLY A 163 -2.72 5.50 -18.74
C GLY A 163 -3.77 6.25 -17.94
N ASN A 164 -5.06 5.97 -18.18
CA ASN A 164 -6.16 6.58 -17.43
C ASN A 164 -6.43 5.89 -16.08
N GLN A 165 -5.95 4.65 -15.92
CA GLN A 165 -6.14 3.84 -14.72
C GLN A 165 -4.91 3.00 -14.45
N LEU A 166 -4.60 2.80 -13.17
CA LEU A 166 -3.66 1.80 -12.72
C LEU A 166 -4.40 0.46 -12.60
N THR A 167 -4.07 -0.47 -13.48
CA THR A 167 -4.56 -1.85 -13.49
C THR A 167 -3.56 -2.78 -12.81
N ARG A 168 -3.94 -4.04 -12.61
CA ARG A 168 -3.01 -5.10 -12.18
C ARG A 168 -1.76 -5.16 -13.04
N SER A 169 -1.91 -5.14 -14.37
CA SER A 169 -0.78 -5.27 -15.29
C SER A 169 0.13 -4.04 -15.24
N THR A 170 -0.43 -2.83 -15.24
CA THR A 170 0.40 -1.60 -15.20
C THR A 170 1.14 -1.46 -13.88
N LEU A 171 0.51 -1.80 -12.74
CA LEU A 171 1.18 -1.79 -11.44
C LEU A 171 2.26 -2.88 -11.36
N ALA A 172 2.02 -4.07 -11.90
CA ALA A 172 3.01 -5.13 -11.93
C ALA A 172 4.27 -4.73 -12.73
N VAL A 173 4.08 -4.13 -13.91
CA VAL A 173 5.18 -3.58 -14.72
C VAL A 173 5.94 -2.52 -13.93
N TYR A 174 5.23 -1.54 -13.37
CA TYR A 174 5.86 -0.45 -12.62
C TYR A 174 6.63 -0.94 -11.38
N ARG A 175 6.10 -1.94 -10.65
CA ARG A 175 6.80 -2.57 -9.52
C ARG A 175 8.12 -3.20 -9.96
N ARG A 176 8.12 -3.94 -11.07
CA ARG A 176 9.36 -4.50 -11.65
C ARG A 176 10.34 -3.41 -12.06
N GLU A 177 9.87 -2.34 -12.67
CA GLU A 177 10.71 -1.19 -13.05
C GLU A 177 11.33 -0.52 -11.82
N ARG A 178 10.57 -0.34 -10.74
CA ARG A 178 11.09 0.17 -9.47
C ARG A 178 12.15 -0.75 -8.87
N GLU A 179 11.92 -2.06 -8.85
CA GLU A 179 12.91 -3.03 -8.38
C GLU A 179 14.19 -3.00 -9.23
N ALA A 180 14.07 -2.96 -10.57
CA ALA A 180 15.21 -2.88 -11.47
C ALA A 180 15.99 -1.57 -11.32
N HIS A 181 15.28 -0.45 -11.16
CA HIS A 181 15.88 0.85 -10.92
C HIS A 181 16.66 0.87 -9.61
N SER A 182 16.06 0.38 -8.53
CA SER A 182 16.67 0.34 -7.19
C SER A 182 17.88 -0.60 -7.17
N ALA A 183 17.77 -1.78 -7.79
CA ALA A 183 18.89 -2.71 -7.96
C ALA A 183 20.09 -2.13 -8.75
N THR A 184 19.88 -1.07 -9.52
CA THR A 184 20.92 -0.38 -10.30
C THR A 184 21.51 0.82 -9.56
N ASN A 185 20.70 1.50 -8.73
CA ASN A 185 21.04 2.84 -8.20
C ASN A 185 21.16 2.90 -6.68
N THR A 186 20.80 1.83 -5.97
CA THR A 186 20.78 1.78 -4.51
C THR A 186 21.83 0.77 -4.02
N PRO A 187 22.82 1.22 -3.22
CA PRO A 187 23.80 0.31 -2.62
C PRO A 187 23.11 -0.77 -1.78
N GLU A 188 23.66 -1.99 -1.80
CA GLU A 188 23.19 -3.12 -0.98
C GLU A 188 21.74 -3.56 -1.21
N PHE A 189 21.07 -3.07 -2.27
CA PHE A 189 19.67 -3.38 -2.55
C PHE A 189 19.38 -4.88 -2.63
N LYS A 190 20.30 -5.69 -3.15
CA LYS A 190 20.08 -7.15 -3.30
C LYS A 190 20.15 -7.87 -1.96
N GLU A 191 20.87 -7.31 -1.01
CA GLU A 191 21.04 -7.79 0.34
C GLU A 191 19.83 -7.41 1.20
N THR A 192 19.29 -6.19 1.04
CA THR A 192 18.17 -5.66 1.83
C THR A 192 16.79 -6.01 1.24
N PHE A 193 16.65 -6.06 -0.08
CA PHE A 193 15.38 -6.36 -0.76
C PHE A 193 15.13 -7.87 -0.87
N THR A 194 14.82 -8.48 0.27
CA THR A 194 14.56 -9.93 0.38
C THR A 194 13.24 -10.36 -0.30
N THR A 195 12.99 -11.67 -0.36
CA THR A 195 11.70 -12.20 -0.85
C THR A 195 10.50 -11.71 -0.02
N GLU A 196 10.70 -11.52 1.28
CA GLU A 196 9.69 -10.98 2.20
C GLU A 196 9.40 -9.51 1.91
N ARG A 197 10.44 -8.69 1.67
CA ARG A 197 10.27 -7.28 1.29
C ARG A 197 9.59 -7.14 -0.06
N ALA A 198 9.97 -7.97 -1.03
CA ALA A 198 9.23 -8.04 -2.29
C ALA A 198 7.75 -8.40 -2.07
N LEU A 199 7.44 -9.40 -1.24
CA LEU A 199 6.05 -9.76 -0.93
C LEU A 199 5.27 -8.60 -0.31
N THR A 200 5.88 -7.88 0.64
CA THR A 200 5.30 -6.67 1.26
C THR A 200 4.99 -5.63 0.20
N ALA A 201 5.95 -5.30 -0.66
CA ALA A 201 5.82 -4.27 -1.68
C ALA A 201 4.73 -4.56 -2.73
N TYR A 202 4.55 -5.84 -3.12
CA TYR A 202 3.42 -6.24 -3.98
C TYR A 202 2.09 -6.26 -3.21
N SER A 203 2.11 -6.57 -1.91
CA SER A 203 0.92 -6.56 -1.06
C SER A 203 0.38 -5.16 -0.84
N GLU A 204 1.24 -4.15 -0.71
CA GLU A 204 0.83 -2.73 -0.63
C GLU A 204 0.13 -2.28 -1.91
N ALA A 205 0.69 -2.60 -3.08
CA ALA A 205 0.06 -2.31 -4.36
C ALA A 205 -1.28 -3.04 -4.52
N ALA A 206 -1.37 -4.29 -4.07
CA ALA A 206 -2.61 -5.07 -4.06
C ALA A 206 -3.67 -4.45 -3.13
N VAL A 207 -3.30 -4.11 -1.90
CA VAL A 207 -4.20 -3.50 -0.91
C VAL A 207 -4.69 -2.15 -1.40
N MET A 208 -3.86 -1.34 -2.06
CA MET A 208 -4.30 -0.10 -2.70
C MET A 208 -5.42 -0.36 -3.72
N LEU A 209 -5.27 -1.35 -4.60
CA LEU A 209 -6.30 -1.71 -5.57
C LEU A 209 -7.59 -2.21 -4.90
N LEU A 210 -7.47 -3.00 -3.82
CA LEU A 210 -8.61 -3.55 -3.10
C LEU A 210 -9.38 -2.50 -2.29
N VAL A 211 -8.66 -1.54 -1.70
CA VAL A 211 -9.22 -0.52 -0.81
C VAL A 211 -9.74 0.69 -1.58
N MET A 212 -8.98 1.18 -2.58
CA MET A 212 -9.25 2.43 -3.29
C MET A 212 -9.76 2.24 -4.72
N GLY A 213 -9.61 1.03 -5.27
CA GLY A 213 -9.99 0.71 -6.63
C GLY A 213 -11.45 0.32 -6.81
N GLU A 214 -11.81 0.13 -8.07
CA GLU A 214 -13.07 -0.49 -8.49
C GLU A 214 -12.94 -2.02 -8.41
N HIS A 215 -13.87 -2.65 -7.69
CA HIS A 215 -13.81 -4.08 -7.43
C HIS A 215 -13.96 -4.92 -8.70
N SER A 216 -14.84 -4.49 -9.62
CA SER A 216 -15.15 -5.24 -10.85
C SER A 216 -13.97 -5.34 -11.82
N THR A 217 -13.12 -4.32 -11.87
CA THR A 217 -11.94 -4.28 -12.75
C THR A 217 -10.63 -4.51 -12.02
N THR A 218 -10.61 -4.42 -10.69
CA THR A 218 -9.39 -4.41 -9.86
C THR A 218 -8.40 -3.37 -10.41
N SER A 219 -8.90 -2.15 -10.57
CA SER A 219 -8.14 -1.00 -11.05
C SER A 219 -8.51 0.26 -10.28
N ILE A 220 -7.63 1.25 -10.28
CA ILE A 220 -7.88 2.58 -9.70
C ILE A 220 -7.66 3.64 -10.78
N SER A 221 -8.56 4.61 -10.92
CA SER A 221 -8.34 5.74 -11.83
C SER A 221 -7.10 6.54 -11.42
N VAL A 222 -6.36 7.08 -12.37
CA VAL A 222 -5.16 7.89 -12.07
C VAL A 222 -5.48 9.10 -11.20
N ASP A 223 -6.64 9.75 -11.38
CA ASP A 223 -7.03 10.87 -10.52
C ASP A 223 -7.20 10.44 -9.07
N ARG A 224 -7.92 9.34 -8.83
CA ARG A 224 -8.07 8.76 -7.48
C ARG A 224 -6.73 8.30 -6.91
N ALA A 225 -5.86 7.69 -7.72
CA ALA A 225 -4.53 7.30 -7.29
C ALA A 225 -3.67 8.51 -6.92
N ARG A 226 -3.78 9.63 -7.64
CA ARG A 226 -3.11 10.90 -7.30
C ARG A 226 -3.60 11.46 -5.98
N VAL A 227 -4.92 11.54 -5.78
CA VAL A 227 -5.52 12.02 -4.52
C VAL A 227 -5.05 11.15 -3.34
N PHE A 228 -4.97 9.83 -3.53
CA PHE A 228 -4.56 8.93 -2.47
C PHE A 228 -3.04 8.95 -2.21
N LEU A 229 -2.21 8.75 -3.24
CA LEU A 229 -0.76 8.59 -3.10
C LEU A 229 -0.03 9.93 -2.91
N VAL A 230 -0.48 10.98 -3.60
CA VAL A 230 0.24 12.26 -3.65
C VAL A 230 -0.36 13.25 -2.67
N GLU A 231 -1.69 13.35 -2.63
CA GLU A 231 -2.37 14.26 -1.71
C GLU A 231 -2.62 13.63 -0.34
N GLU A 232 -2.45 12.31 -0.19
CA GLU A 232 -2.71 11.59 1.07
C GLU A 232 -4.08 11.97 1.63
N ARG A 233 -5.08 11.92 0.74
CA ARG A 233 -6.45 12.33 1.00
C ARG A 233 -7.38 11.17 0.68
N ILE A 234 -8.38 10.98 1.54
CA ILE A 234 -9.49 10.06 1.25
C ILE A 234 -10.39 10.77 0.22
N PRO A 235 -10.62 10.19 -0.97
CA PRO A 235 -11.42 10.84 -2.00
C PRO A 235 -12.83 11.21 -1.50
N GLN A 236 -13.37 12.36 -1.91
CA GLN A 236 -14.68 12.84 -1.43
C GLN A 236 -15.82 11.86 -1.76
N ASP A 237 -15.71 11.16 -2.88
CA ASP A 237 -16.67 10.16 -3.35
C ASP A 237 -16.35 8.74 -2.86
N TYR A 238 -15.39 8.61 -1.94
CA TYR A 238 -14.92 7.32 -1.44
C TYR A 238 -16.06 6.55 -0.77
N LYS A 239 -16.20 5.30 -1.21
CA LYS A 239 -17.02 4.30 -0.56
C LYS A 239 -16.09 3.18 -0.16
N LYS A 240 -16.11 2.82 1.12
CA LYS A 240 -15.32 1.68 1.57
C LYS A 240 -15.76 0.40 0.83
N PRO A 241 -14.85 -0.55 0.59
CA PRO A 241 -15.18 -1.80 -0.09
C PRO A 241 -16.44 -2.45 0.48
N SER A 242 -17.34 -2.96 -0.37
CA SER A 242 -18.60 -3.59 0.07
C SER A 242 -18.41 -4.95 0.75
N VAL A 243 -17.22 -5.52 0.59
CA VAL A 243 -16.79 -6.77 1.21
C VAL A 243 -15.49 -6.45 1.95
N PRO A 244 -15.31 -6.91 3.20
CA PRO A 244 -14.08 -6.69 3.92
C PRO A 244 -12.87 -7.18 3.12
N VAL A 245 -11.83 -6.34 3.03
CA VAL A 245 -10.57 -6.70 2.38
C VAL A 245 -9.83 -7.66 3.29
N THR A 246 -9.63 -8.89 2.81
CA THR A 246 -9.06 -9.95 3.65
C THR A 246 -7.57 -10.16 3.44
N PHE A 247 -6.89 -10.79 4.41
CA PHE A 247 -5.52 -11.26 4.25
C PHE A 247 -5.37 -12.16 3.01
N ALA A 248 -6.26 -13.13 2.83
CA ALA A 248 -6.23 -14.07 1.70
C ALA A 248 -6.40 -13.37 0.34
N GLN A 249 -7.33 -12.42 0.24
CA GLN A 249 -7.51 -11.63 -1.00
C GLN A 249 -6.29 -10.77 -1.32
N SER A 250 -5.72 -10.13 -0.30
CA SER A 250 -4.53 -9.27 -0.44
C SER A 250 -3.33 -10.08 -0.93
N LEU A 251 -3.05 -11.21 -0.28
CA LEU A 251 -1.98 -12.12 -0.67
C LEU A 251 -2.22 -12.68 -2.08
N TRP A 252 -3.45 -13.07 -2.40
CA TRP A 252 -3.79 -13.59 -3.72
C TRP A 252 -3.51 -12.59 -4.83
N LEU A 253 -3.95 -11.36 -4.66
CA LEU A 253 -3.72 -10.30 -5.62
C LEU A 253 -2.22 -9.94 -5.70
N ALA A 254 -1.50 -9.91 -4.57
CA ALA A 254 -0.05 -9.68 -4.56
C ALA A 254 0.70 -10.73 -5.38
N LEU A 255 0.34 -12.01 -5.25
CA LEU A 255 0.90 -13.09 -6.07
C LEU A 255 0.58 -12.92 -7.56
N GLN A 256 -0.64 -12.49 -7.91
CA GLN A 256 -0.98 -12.17 -9.30
C GLN A 256 -0.12 -11.04 -9.85
N LEU A 257 0.05 -9.95 -9.09
CA LEU A 257 0.89 -8.82 -9.50
C LEU A 257 2.34 -9.27 -9.70
N LYS A 258 2.89 -10.06 -8.78
CA LYS A 258 4.26 -10.59 -8.90
C LYS A 258 4.42 -11.52 -10.10
N MET A 259 3.42 -12.36 -10.37
CA MET A 259 3.42 -13.20 -11.58
C MET A 259 3.36 -12.37 -12.86
N LEU A 260 2.50 -11.34 -12.93
CA LEU A 260 2.44 -10.44 -14.08
C LEU A 260 3.76 -9.69 -14.29
N ALA A 261 4.40 -9.25 -13.20
CA ALA A 261 5.70 -8.56 -13.23
C ALA A 261 6.80 -9.47 -13.79
N LEU A 262 6.80 -10.76 -13.44
CA LEU A 262 7.75 -11.74 -13.98
C LEU A 262 7.53 -12.04 -15.46
N LEU A 263 6.31 -11.86 -15.96
CA LEU A 263 5.92 -12.16 -17.34
C LEU A 263 5.99 -10.96 -18.29
N SER A 264 6.16 -9.74 -17.77
CA SER A 264 6.18 -8.50 -18.55
C SER A 264 7.51 -8.19 -19.23
#